data_AF-A0A2V9WI34-F1
#
_entry.id   AF-A0A2V9WI34-F1
#
_cell.length_a   1.000
_cell.length_b   1.000
_cell.length_c   1.000
_cell.angle_alpha   90.00
_cell.angle_beta   90.00
_cell.angle_gamma   90.00
#
_symmetry.space_group_name_H-M   'P 1'
#
loop_
_entity.id
_entity.type
_entity.pdbx_description
1 polymer ?
#
loop_
_entity_poly.entity_id
_entity_poly.type
_entity_poly.pdbx_seq_one_letter_code
_entity_poly.pdbx_strand_id
1 'polypeptide(L)'
;MSMKIKAAILVSSFAVLLFVVVGSMGGVHASSNDGAYRQLQVYSEVLSRVRSEYVEEPNIPKVTDGALHGLLESLDSNSSYLTAEAYKQYKTHKQESKGEIGATISKRFGYADVVSVLPGSPAEKAGIESTDIFESIEGQSTRDMSLAEIRNVLSGQPGSNVTVSVVRARRAEPQKVVITRDVVSIPPVAEKMIEDGIGYIKVDALTRGKTQEIAGKIKSLEQSGAKKFILDLRNDSDGEESEGISTANLFLNHGTITYLQGQKHPREAFNAEPSKAITILPIAVLVNKGTAGAAEIVAAAILENARGDVVGEKTFGDGSVQKTIDLPDGSALILSVAKYYSPSGKAIQDASVTPTLVVADAEDSVGPEDDEQETTPQPEAKPKNTQDDQLKKAVEVLQSHNG
;
A
#
# COMPACT_ATOMS: atom_id res chain seq x y z
N MET A 1 -19.68 19.85 65.32
CA MET A 1 -20.48 18.84 64.58
C MET A 1 -21.31 18.05 65.57
N SER A 2 -22.64 18.06 65.44
CA SER A 2 -23.57 17.36 66.34
C SER A 2 -23.27 15.85 66.39
N MET A 3 -23.46 15.19 67.54
CA MET A 3 -23.31 13.73 67.68
C MET A 3 -24.09 12.96 66.61
N LYS A 4 -25.23 13.50 66.17
CA LYS A 4 -26.05 12.91 65.10
C LYS A 4 -25.34 12.86 63.74
N ILE A 5 -24.55 13.89 63.42
CA ILE A 5 -23.81 13.97 62.15
C ILE A 5 -22.60 13.03 62.18
N LYS A 6 -21.90 12.95 63.32
CA LYS A 6 -20.79 12.00 63.48
C LYS A 6 -21.27 10.55 63.36
N ALA A 7 -22.41 10.24 63.98
CA ALA A 7 -23.03 8.92 63.87
C ALA A 7 -23.45 8.59 62.42
N ALA A 8 -24.04 9.56 61.70
CA ALA A 8 -24.42 9.36 60.30
C ALA A 8 -23.23 9.06 59.38
N ILE A 9 -22.11 9.79 59.55
CA ILE A 9 -20.88 9.57 58.76
C ILE A 9 -20.28 8.19 59.08
N LEU A 10 -20.26 7.80 60.36
CA LEU A 10 -19.72 6.50 60.77
C LEU A 10 -20.56 5.35 60.21
N VAL A 11 -21.88 5.48 60.24
CA VAL A 11 -22.80 4.48 59.68
C VAL A 11 -22.67 4.39 58.17
N SER A 12 -22.57 5.52 57.44
CA SER A 12 -22.39 5.48 55.99
C SER A 12 -21.02 4.92 55.59
N SER A 13 -19.96 5.28 56.33
CA SER A 13 -18.61 4.77 56.08
C SER A 13 -18.53 3.26 56.35
N PHE A 14 -19.19 2.80 57.41
CA PHE A 14 -19.29 1.37 57.72
C PHE A 14 -20.12 0.62 56.69
N ALA A 15 -21.21 1.21 56.19
CA ALA A 15 -22.02 0.61 55.13
C ALA A 15 -21.26 0.49 53.80
N VAL A 16 -20.47 1.50 53.44
CA VAL A 16 -19.59 1.44 52.25
C VAL A 16 -18.50 0.38 52.44
N LEU A 17 -17.85 0.36 53.60
CA LEU A 17 -16.83 -0.65 53.91
C LEU A 17 -17.42 -2.07 53.87
N LEU A 18 -18.59 -2.27 54.46
CA LEU A 18 -19.29 -3.55 54.45
C LEU A 18 -19.68 -3.96 53.04
N PHE A 19 -20.15 -3.01 52.21
CA PHE A 19 -20.46 -3.27 50.80
C PHE A 19 -19.23 -3.72 50.00
N VAL A 20 -18.07 -3.10 50.23
CA VAL A 20 -16.80 -3.49 49.59
C VAL A 20 -16.34 -4.87 50.07
N VAL A 21 -16.38 -5.13 51.38
CA VAL A 21 -15.96 -6.42 51.96
C VAL A 21 -16.87 -7.56 51.53
N VAL A 22 -18.20 -7.38 51.59
CA VAL A 22 -19.18 -8.39 51.16
C VAL A 22 -19.10 -8.60 49.65
N GLY A 23 -18.91 -7.54 48.85
CA GLY A 23 -18.66 -7.65 47.42
C GLY A 23 -17.40 -8.45 47.10
N SER A 24 -16.33 -8.29 47.89
CA SER A 24 -15.07 -9.03 47.72
C SER A 24 -15.16 -10.51 48.12
N MET A 25 -15.96 -10.84 49.16
CA MET A 25 -16.16 -12.24 49.60
C MET A 25 -17.18 -13.01 48.74
N GLY A 26 -18.12 -12.31 48.10
CA GLY A 26 -19.15 -12.90 47.24
C GLY A 26 -18.67 -13.37 45.86
N GLY A 27 -17.36 -13.29 45.57
CA GLY A 27 -16.81 -13.69 44.28
C GLY A 27 -17.31 -12.85 43.11
N VAL A 28 -17.90 -11.67 43.37
CA VAL A 28 -18.25 -10.67 42.36
C VAL A 28 -16.97 -9.98 41.93
N HIS A 29 -16.10 -10.73 41.26
CA HIS A 29 -15.13 -10.12 40.38
C HIS A 29 -15.94 -9.52 39.24
N ALA A 30 -15.74 -8.22 38.96
CA ALA A 30 -16.12 -7.69 37.65
C ALA A 30 -15.59 -8.70 36.63
N SER A 31 -16.49 -9.27 35.82
CA SER A 31 -16.12 -10.21 34.77
C SER A 31 -15.07 -9.51 33.91
N SER A 32 -13.80 -9.77 34.18
CA SER A 32 -12.66 -9.20 33.49
C SER A 32 -12.50 -9.97 32.20
N ASN A 33 -13.54 -9.90 31.37
CA ASN A 33 -13.56 -10.47 30.04
C ASN A 33 -12.92 -9.48 29.07
N ASP A 34 -11.73 -8.99 29.39
CA ASP A 34 -11.01 -8.05 28.53
C ASP A 34 -9.53 -8.42 28.48
N GLY A 35 -9.15 -9.23 27.49
CA GLY A 35 -7.75 -9.50 27.19
C GLY A 35 -6.91 -8.21 27.08
N ALA A 36 -7.53 -7.09 26.69
CA ALA A 36 -6.89 -5.78 26.63
C ALA A 36 -6.32 -5.30 27.98
N TYR A 37 -7.06 -5.41 29.08
CA TYR A 37 -6.55 -5.02 30.42
C TYR A 37 -5.39 -5.91 30.86
N ARG A 38 -5.44 -7.20 30.51
CA ARG A 38 -4.33 -8.12 30.77
C ARG A 38 -3.09 -7.75 29.96
N GLN A 39 -3.23 -7.39 28.68
CA GLN A 39 -2.09 -6.96 27.86
C GLN A 39 -1.50 -5.63 28.33
N LEU A 40 -2.33 -4.70 28.83
CA LEU A 40 -1.84 -3.45 29.42
C LEU A 40 -1.01 -3.71 30.69
N GLN A 41 -1.39 -4.68 31.51
CA GLN A 41 -0.61 -5.10 32.68
C GLN A 41 0.74 -5.69 32.26
N VAL A 42 0.75 -6.54 31.22
CA VAL A 42 2.00 -7.10 30.66
C VAL A 42 2.90 -5.98 30.17
N TYR A 43 2.38 -5.04 29.37
CA TYR A 43 3.13 -3.89 28.88
C TYR A 43 3.73 -3.06 30.03
N SER A 44 2.92 -2.74 31.04
CA SER A 44 3.36 -1.95 32.20
C SER A 44 4.44 -2.65 33.02
N GLU A 45 4.30 -3.96 33.24
CA GLU A 45 5.30 -4.77 33.95
C GLU A 45 6.63 -4.83 33.17
N VAL A 46 6.57 -5.05 31.85
CA VAL A 46 7.76 -5.06 31.00
C VAL A 46 8.47 -3.70 31.04
N LEU A 47 7.75 -2.59 30.86
CA LEU A 47 8.33 -1.26 30.93
C LEU A 47 8.90 -0.94 32.33
N SER A 48 8.23 -1.40 33.39
CA SER A 48 8.72 -1.26 34.77
C SER A 48 10.05 -1.98 34.96
N ARG A 49 10.18 -3.23 34.49
CA ARG A 49 11.43 -4.00 34.54
C ARG A 49 12.53 -3.37 33.70
N VAL A 50 12.23 -2.88 32.50
CA VAL A 50 13.20 -2.14 31.69
C VAL A 50 13.72 -0.93 32.47
N ARG A 51 12.86 -0.19 33.17
CA ARG A 51 13.28 0.96 33.96
C ARG A 51 14.14 0.59 35.19
N SER A 52 13.83 -0.51 35.88
CA SER A 52 14.47 -0.83 37.16
C SER A 52 15.59 -1.87 37.10
N GLU A 53 15.61 -2.70 36.07
CA GLU A 53 16.49 -3.87 35.95
C GLU A 53 17.39 -3.82 34.71
N TYR A 54 17.23 -2.84 33.80
CA TYR A 54 18.16 -2.67 32.68
C TYR A 54 19.56 -2.28 33.19
N VAL A 55 20.58 -2.73 32.48
CA VAL A 55 22.00 -2.61 32.89
C VAL A 55 22.48 -1.16 33.02
N GLU A 56 21.80 -0.23 32.36
CA GLU A 56 22.06 1.21 32.36
C GLU A 56 20.75 1.99 32.52
N GLU A 57 20.81 3.30 32.77
CA GLU A 57 19.61 4.14 32.82
C GLU A 57 19.02 4.28 31.40
N PRO A 58 17.81 3.76 31.13
CA PRO A 58 17.24 3.80 29.79
C PRO A 58 16.61 5.16 29.47
N ASN A 59 16.68 5.57 28.20
CA ASN A 59 15.89 6.71 27.70
C ASN A 59 14.43 6.25 27.46
N ILE A 60 13.59 6.38 28.49
CA ILE A 60 12.20 5.92 28.47
C ILE A 60 11.35 6.52 27.32
N PRO A 61 11.45 7.82 26.98
CA PRO A 61 10.80 8.35 25.79
C PRO A 61 11.15 7.58 24.51
N LYS A 62 12.45 7.39 24.23
CA LYS A 62 12.90 6.64 23.05
C LYS A 62 12.45 5.18 23.04
N VAL A 63 12.46 4.53 24.21
CA VAL A 63 11.93 3.15 24.36
C VAL A 63 10.44 3.10 24.05
N THR A 64 9.68 4.10 24.49
CA THR A 64 8.24 4.20 24.23
C THR A 64 7.97 4.42 22.75
N ASP A 65 8.72 5.30 22.09
CA ASP A 65 8.61 5.54 20.65
C ASP A 65 8.85 4.25 19.84
N GLY A 66 9.92 3.50 20.18
CA GLY A 66 10.23 2.21 19.55
C GLY A 66 9.15 1.15 19.80
N ALA A 67 8.58 1.10 21.01
CA ALA A 67 7.49 0.18 21.34
C ALA A 67 6.22 0.50 20.55
N LEU A 68 5.88 1.77 20.41
CA LEU A 68 4.73 2.21 19.59
C LEU A 68 4.98 1.95 18.11
N HIS A 69 6.18 2.24 17.60
CA HIS A 69 6.55 1.90 16.22
C HIS A 69 6.31 0.42 15.92
N GLY A 70 6.87 -0.48 16.73
CA GLY A 70 6.69 -1.93 16.55
C GLY A 70 5.25 -2.39 16.73
N LEU A 71 4.47 -1.75 17.62
CA LEU A 71 3.05 -2.02 17.77
C LEU A 71 2.28 -1.74 16.47
N LEU A 72 2.52 -0.59 15.83
CA LEU A 72 1.80 -0.23 14.60
C LEU A 72 2.31 -1.02 13.38
N GLU A 73 3.61 -1.30 13.29
CA GLU A 73 4.17 -2.16 12.25
C GLU A 73 3.63 -3.60 12.32
N SER A 74 3.25 -4.07 13.52
CA SER A 74 2.61 -5.38 13.68
C SER A 74 1.16 -5.45 13.16
N LEU A 75 0.52 -4.29 12.91
CA LEU A 75 -0.84 -4.23 12.35
C LEU A 75 -0.83 -4.33 10.83
N ASP A 76 -0.09 -3.43 10.18
CA ASP A 76 0.12 -3.37 8.73
C ASP A 76 1.25 -2.39 8.38
N SER A 77 1.66 -2.36 7.09
CA SER A 77 2.71 -1.47 6.58
C SER A 77 2.31 0.01 6.52
N ASN A 78 1.00 0.31 6.55
CA ASN A 78 0.44 1.63 6.30
C ASN A 78 0.12 2.41 7.58
N SER A 79 0.06 1.73 8.72
CA SER A 79 -0.17 2.28 10.04
C SER A 79 1.14 2.77 10.64
N SER A 80 1.12 3.93 11.30
CA SER A 80 2.33 4.60 11.77
C SER A 80 2.06 5.43 13.02
N TYR A 81 2.96 5.33 14.00
CA TYR A 81 3.05 6.33 15.06
C TYR A 81 4.09 7.37 14.67
N LEU A 82 3.72 8.65 14.76
CA LEU A 82 4.61 9.77 14.55
C LEU A 82 4.76 10.51 15.88
N THR A 83 5.99 10.65 16.38
CA THR A 83 6.28 11.48 17.56
C THR A 83 5.82 12.92 17.33
N ALA A 84 5.70 13.72 18.39
CA ALA A 84 5.27 15.12 18.24
C ALA A 84 6.20 15.92 17.31
N GLU A 85 7.50 15.64 17.34
CA GLU A 85 8.47 16.25 16.43
C GLU A 85 8.30 15.75 14.99
N ALA A 86 8.25 14.43 14.78
CA ALA A 86 8.06 13.83 13.47
C ALA A 86 6.74 14.28 12.84
N TYR A 87 5.66 14.38 13.61
CA TYR A 87 4.37 14.82 13.11
C TYR A 87 4.35 16.31 12.76
N LYS A 88 5.05 17.14 13.53
CA LYS A 88 5.25 18.56 13.16
C LYS A 88 5.98 18.66 11.83
N GLN A 89 7.08 17.91 11.66
CA GLN A 89 7.84 17.88 10.43
C GLN A 89 7.01 17.35 9.25
N TYR A 90 6.24 16.29 9.46
CA TYR A 90 5.32 15.70 8.47
C TYR A 90 4.30 16.72 7.97
N LYS A 91 3.68 17.48 8.88
CA LYS A 91 2.73 18.54 8.50
C LYS A 91 3.38 19.68 7.72
N THR A 92 4.55 20.15 8.15
CA THR A 92 5.28 21.23 7.46
C THR A 92 5.75 20.78 6.08
N HIS A 93 6.38 19.60 5.97
CA HIS A 93 6.85 19.04 4.71
C HIS A 93 5.71 18.84 3.71
N LYS A 94 4.58 18.29 4.15
CA LYS A 94 3.40 18.12 3.28
C LYS A 94 2.89 19.42 2.65
N GLN A 95 3.16 20.57 3.26
CA GLN A 95 2.77 21.88 2.73
C GLN A 95 3.84 22.53 1.83
N GLU A 96 5.12 22.30 2.16
CA GLU A 96 6.24 22.99 1.50
C GLU A 96 6.89 22.17 0.38
N SER A 97 6.78 20.84 0.45
CA SER A 97 7.33 19.91 -0.52
C SER A 97 6.63 20.04 -1.87
N LYS A 98 7.42 20.27 -2.91
CA LYS A 98 6.95 20.41 -4.30
C LYS A 98 7.64 19.45 -5.26
N GLY A 99 8.73 18.83 -4.81
CA GLY A 99 9.52 17.88 -5.58
C GLY A 99 9.48 16.51 -4.92
N GLU A 100 9.50 15.48 -5.76
CA GLU A 100 9.47 14.07 -5.38
C GLU A 100 10.48 13.31 -6.21
N ILE A 101 10.65 12.01 -5.91
CA ILE A 101 11.49 11.13 -6.74
C ILE A 101 10.69 10.44 -7.86
N GLY A 102 9.36 10.41 -7.79
CA GLY A 102 8.50 9.73 -8.77
C GLY A 102 8.60 8.20 -8.71
N ALA A 103 8.65 7.65 -7.50
CA ALA A 103 8.55 6.22 -7.24
C ALA A 103 7.54 5.96 -6.11
N THR A 104 6.71 4.94 -6.26
CA THR A 104 5.79 4.53 -5.20
C THR A 104 6.52 3.60 -4.24
N ILE A 105 6.49 3.95 -2.95
CA ILE A 105 7.15 3.19 -1.90
C ILE A 105 6.11 2.58 -0.96
N SER A 106 6.39 1.34 -0.55
CA SER A 106 5.70 0.63 0.52
C SER A 106 6.72 0.03 1.50
N LYS A 107 6.26 -0.70 2.52
CA LYS A 107 7.13 -1.49 3.40
C LYS A 107 6.87 -2.98 3.23
N ARG A 108 7.95 -3.76 3.11
CA ARG A 108 7.90 -5.23 3.12
C ARG A 108 9.09 -5.78 3.93
N PHE A 109 8.82 -6.73 4.84
CA PHE A 109 9.82 -7.28 5.77
C PHE A 109 10.57 -6.21 6.59
N GLY A 110 9.91 -5.09 6.87
CA GLY A 110 10.47 -3.94 7.59
C GLY A 110 11.24 -2.94 6.74
N TYR A 111 11.61 -3.25 5.49
CA TYR A 111 12.36 -2.32 4.63
C TYR A 111 11.43 -1.59 3.64
N ALA A 112 11.90 -0.45 3.13
CA ALA A 112 11.21 0.24 2.04
C ALA A 112 11.38 -0.54 0.73
N ASP A 113 10.25 -0.84 0.09
CA ASP A 113 10.14 -1.58 -1.16
C ASP A 113 9.64 -0.62 -2.25
N VAL A 114 10.34 -0.57 -3.38
CA VAL A 114 9.95 0.22 -4.55
C VAL A 114 8.91 -0.57 -5.34
N VAL A 115 7.65 -0.15 -5.21
CA VAL A 115 6.52 -0.81 -5.88
C VAL A 115 6.57 -0.54 -7.38
N SER A 116 6.73 0.72 -7.76
CA SER A 116 6.89 1.13 -9.15
C SER A 116 7.69 2.42 -9.26
N VAL A 117 8.16 2.69 -10.47
CA VAL A 117 8.87 3.91 -10.84
C VAL A 117 8.15 4.55 -12.03
N LEU A 118 7.83 5.83 -11.91
CA LEU A 118 7.11 6.55 -12.94
C LEU A 118 8.05 6.87 -14.12
N PRO A 119 7.63 6.66 -15.38
CA PRO A 119 8.46 7.00 -16.54
C PRO A 119 8.84 8.48 -16.60
N GLY A 120 10.10 8.76 -16.91
CA GLY A 120 10.68 10.11 -16.96
C GLY A 120 10.97 10.75 -15.59
N SER A 121 10.68 10.05 -14.49
CA SER A 121 10.88 10.55 -13.13
C SER A 121 12.36 10.68 -12.73
N PRO A 122 12.67 11.43 -11.66
CA PRO A 122 14.00 11.43 -11.07
C PRO A 122 14.52 10.05 -10.65
N ALA A 123 13.66 9.19 -10.12
CA ALA A 123 14.01 7.83 -9.71
C ALA A 123 14.42 6.99 -10.93
N GLU A 124 13.65 7.03 -12.04
CA GLU A 124 14.00 6.34 -13.28
C GLU A 124 15.35 6.83 -13.83
N LYS A 125 15.56 8.16 -13.88
CA LYS A 125 16.82 8.77 -14.33
C LYS A 125 18.02 8.38 -13.46
N ALA A 126 17.79 8.12 -12.18
CA ALA A 126 18.80 7.65 -11.24
C ALA A 126 19.01 6.12 -11.31
N GLY A 127 18.27 5.41 -12.17
CA GLY A 127 18.36 3.97 -12.34
C GLY A 127 17.76 3.19 -11.17
N ILE A 128 16.74 3.74 -10.51
CA ILE A 128 15.89 2.99 -9.58
C ILE A 128 14.90 2.16 -10.39
N GLU A 129 14.71 0.92 -9.99
CA GLU A 129 13.84 -0.05 -10.66
C GLU A 129 12.73 -0.50 -9.72
N SER A 130 11.61 -0.95 -10.29
CA SER A 130 10.61 -1.70 -9.49
C SER A 130 11.29 -2.90 -8.84
N THR A 131 10.88 -3.26 -7.62
CA THR A 131 11.48 -4.31 -6.76
C THR A 131 12.81 -3.95 -6.08
N ASP A 132 13.36 -2.76 -6.31
CA ASP A 132 14.47 -2.23 -5.50
C ASP A 132 14.06 -2.13 -4.03
N ILE A 133 14.98 -2.47 -3.12
CA ILE A 133 14.79 -2.28 -1.67
C ILE A 133 15.68 -1.15 -1.20
N PHE A 134 15.11 -0.13 -0.56
CA PHE A 134 15.89 0.91 0.11
C PHE A 134 16.25 0.43 1.52
N GLU A 135 17.51 0.06 1.73
CA GLU A 135 18.05 -0.32 3.03
C GLU A 135 18.12 0.90 3.97
N SER A 136 18.59 2.03 3.44
CA SER A 136 18.68 3.30 4.17
C SER A 136 18.42 4.51 3.29
N ILE A 137 17.97 5.60 3.91
CA ILE A 137 17.74 6.91 3.30
C ILE A 137 18.45 7.94 4.17
N GLU A 138 19.31 8.77 3.58
CA GLU A 138 20.17 9.73 4.32
C GLU A 138 20.99 9.07 5.45
N GLY A 139 21.36 7.80 5.26
CA GLY A 139 22.10 7.01 6.25
C GLY A 139 21.28 6.45 7.41
N GLN A 140 19.97 6.76 7.48
CA GLN A 140 19.05 6.14 8.44
C GLN A 140 18.45 4.87 7.85
N SER A 141 18.44 3.77 8.61
CA SER A 141 17.82 2.52 8.17
C SER A 141 16.32 2.71 7.99
N THR A 142 15.79 2.26 6.85
CA THR A 142 14.34 2.28 6.59
C THR A 142 13.57 1.32 7.47
N ARG A 143 14.26 0.37 8.12
CA ARG A 143 13.70 -0.52 9.12
C ARG A 143 13.14 0.24 10.32
N ASP A 144 13.86 1.28 10.75
CA ASP A 144 13.50 2.08 11.92
C ASP A 144 12.54 3.24 11.56
N MET A 145 12.12 3.32 10.30
CA MET A 145 11.23 4.38 9.80
C MET A 145 9.85 3.81 9.52
N SER A 146 8.82 4.57 9.86
CA SER A 146 7.48 4.32 9.39
C SER A 146 7.34 4.65 7.90
N LEU A 147 6.35 4.06 7.22
CA LEU A 147 6.11 4.37 5.81
C LEU A 147 5.81 5.87 5.58
N ALA A 148 5.14 6.50 6.54
CA ALA A 148 4.88 7.94 6.51
C ALA A 148 6.17 8.77 6.57
N GLU A 149 7.15 8.39 7.40
CA GLU A 149 8.45 9.06 7.49
C GLU A 149 9.27 8.83 6.21
N ILE A 150 9.28 7.61 5.68
CA ILE A 150 9.97 7.27 4.43
C ILE A 150 9.46 8.15 3.29
N ARG A 151 8.14 8.20 3.08
CA ARG A 151 7.51 9.04 2.04
C ARG A 151 7.82 10.52 2.27
N ASN A 152 7.80 10.98 3.52
CA ASN A 152 8.12 12.37 3.86
C ASN A 152 9.55 12.74 3.45
N VAL A 153 10.55 11.91 3.79
CA VAL A 153 11.97 12.14 3.50
C VAL A 153 12.27 12.03 2.00
N LEU A 154 11.54 11.20 1.25
CA LEU A 154 11.75 11.10 -0.21
C LEU A 154 11.22 12.31 -0.97
N SER A 155 10.34 13.11 -0.37
CA SER A 155 9.86 14.38 -0.92
C SER A 155 10.67 15.58 -0.40
N GLY A 156 10.62 16.72 -1.08
CA GLY A 156 11.30 17.94 -0.65
C GLY A 156 11.22 19.09 -1.64
N GLN A 157 12.20 19.99 -1.60
CA GLN A 157 12.29 21.08 -2.58
C GLN A 157 12.80 20.53 -3.92
N PRO A 158 12.24 20.96 -5.07
CA PRO A 158 12.80 20.65 -6.38
C PRO A 158 14.27 21.08 -6.48
N GLY A 159 15.11 20.23 -7.07
CA GLY A 159 16.56 20.40 -7.17
C GLY A 159 17.36 19.99 -5.93
N SER A 160 16.70 19.64 -4.82
CA SER A 160 17.37 19.06 -3.65
C SER A 160 17.68 17.58 -3.89
N ASN A 161 18.73 17.07 -3.25
CA ASN A 161 19.12 15.66 -3.37
C ASN A 161 18.59 14.83 -2.20
N VAL A 162 18.37 13.55 -2.48
CA VAL A 162 18.21 12.48 -1.48
C VAL A 162 19.16 11.35 -1.80
N THR A 163 19.84 10.81 -0.80
CA THR A 163 20.72 9.65 -0.94
C THR A 163 20.03 8.42 -0.39
N VAL A 164 19.93 7.37 -1.22
CA VAL A 164 19.37 6.07 -0.83
C VAL A 164 20.43 4.97 -0.98
N SER A 165 20.39 3.98 -0.09
CA SER A 165 21.16 2.74 -0.19
C SER A 165 20.24 1.66 -0.75
N VAL A 166 20.52 1.16 -1.95
CA VAL A 166 19.64 0.26 -2.71
C VAL A 166 20.19 -1.15 -2.73
N VAL A 167 19.35 -2.12 -2.35
CA VAL A 167 19.64 -3.55 -2.42
C VAL A 167 18.83 -4.17 -3.56
N ARG A 168 19.47 -5.02 -4.36
CA ARG A 168 18.86 -5.69 -5.52
C ARG A 168 19.05 -7.19 -5.43
N ALA A 169 18.10 -7.97 -5.91
CA ALA A 169 18.18 -9.45 -5.87
C ALA A 169 19.48 -10.01 -6.47
N ARG A 170 20.02 -9.37 -7.52
CA ARG A 170 21.24 -9.81 -8.21
C ARG A 170 22.54 -9.16 -7.71
N ARG A 171 22.47 -8.30 -6.68
CA ARG A 171 23.61 -7.60 -6.07
C ARG A 171 23.43 -7.48 -4.56
N ALA A 172 24.13 -8.32 -3.83
CA ALA A 172 24.05 -8.37 -2.37
C ALA A 172 24.59 -7.10 -1.68
N GLU A 173 25.55 -6.40 -2.31
CA GLU A 173 26.11 -5.17 -1.75
C GLU A 173 25.19 -3.96 -2.02
N PRO A 174 24.76 -3.23 -0.97
CA PRO A 174 23.95 -2.04 -1.14
C PRO A 174 24.67 -0.96 -1.97
N GLN A 175 23.97 -0.42 -2.98
CA GLN A 175 24.49 0.63 -3.85
C GLN A 175 23.97 1.99 -3.41
N LYS A 176 24.87 2.95 -3.16
CA LYS A 176 24.47 4.33 -2.90
C LYS A 176 24.04 5.01 -4.19
N VAL A 177 22.82 5.53 -4.22
CA VAL A 177 22.25 6.27 -5.33
C VAL A 177 21.83 7.64 -4.82
N VAL A 178 22.22 8.69 -5.54
CA VAL A 178 21.78 10.07 -5.28
C VAL A 178 20.68 10.41 -6.28
N ILE A 179 19.53 10.82 -5.78
CA ILE A 179 18.36 11.18 -6.59
C ILE A 179 18.09 12.68 -6.39
N THR A 180 18.00 13.44 -7.47
CA THR A 180 17.66 14.86 -7.43
C THR A 180 16.15 15.02 -7.56
N ARG A 181 15.46 15.44 -6.50
CA ARG A 181 14.00 15.61 -6.48
C ARG A 181 13.56 16.63 -7.52
N ASP A 182 12.43 16.40 -8.16
CA ASP A 182 11.85 17.32 -9.13
C ASP A 182 10.32 17.27 -9.08
N VAL A 183 9.66 18.24 -9.73
CA VAL A 183 8.21 18.17 -9.94
C VAL A 183 7.93 17.04 -10.91
N VAL A 184 7.35 15.95 -10.41
CA VAL A 184 7.02 14.78 -11.23
C VAL A 184 5.82 15.10 -12.12
N SER A 185 5.93 14.75 -13.40
CA SER A 185 4.84 14.87 -14.36
C SER A 185 4.25 13.49 -14.64
N ILE A 186 2.94 13.37 -14.49
CA ILE A 186 2.23 12.12 -14.78
C ILE A 186 2.13 11.93 -16.31
N PRO A 187 2.63 10.80 -16.86
CA PRO A 187 2.53 10.53 -18.29
C PRO A 187 1.07 10.57 -18.80
N PRO A 188 0.83 11.09 -20.02
CA PRO A 188 -0.48 10.95 -20.67
C PRO A 188 -0.80 9.47 -20.93
N VAL A 189 -2.08 9.13 -20.98
CA VAL A 189 -2.53 7.78 -21.36
C VAL A 189 -2.13 7.54 -22.80
N ALA A 190 -1.28 6.54 -23.01
CA ALA A 190 -0.81 6.17 -24.33
C ALA A 190 -1.81 5.23 -25.01
N GLU A 191 -1.98 5.38 -26.33
CA GLU A 191 -2.80 4.48 -27.14
C GLU A 191 -2.09 4.09 -28.42
N LYS A 192 -2.35 2.88 -28.93
CA LYS A 192 -1.98 2.47 -30.28
C LYS A 192 -2.91 1.35 -30.75
N MET A 193 -3.10 1.26 -32.08
CA MET A 193 -3.64 0.05 -32.68
C MET A 193 -2.50 -0.98 -32.79
N ILE A 194 -2.73 -2.20 -32.33
CA ILE A 194 -1.84 -3.34 -32.59
C ILE A 194 -2.53 -4.33 -33.54
N GLU A 195 -1.89 -5.47 -33.80
CA GLU A 195 -2.37 -6.48 -34.73
C GLU A 195 -3.82 -6.92 -34.44
N ASP A 196 -4.53 -7.35 -35.48
CA ASP A 196 -5.92 -7.84 -35.44
C ASP A 196 -6.97 -6.86 -34.89
N GLY A 197 -6.72 -5.55 -35.02
CA GLY A 197 -7.68 -4.52 -34.59
C GLY A 197 -7.82 -4.46 -33.08
N ILE A 198 -6.76 -4.79 -32.33
CA ILE A 198 -6.72 -4.63 -30.89
C ILE A 198 -6.27 -3.21 -30.57
N GLY A 199 -7.07 -2.47 -29.81
CA GLY A 199 -6.69 -1.20 -29.23
C GLY A 199 -5.87 -1.43 -27.96
N TYR A 200 -4.62 -0.98 -27.93
CA TYR A 200 -3.77 -1.04 -26.74
C TYR A 200 -3.79 0.32 -26.05
N ILE A 201 -4.09 0.34 -24.75
CA ILE A 201 -4.15 1.52 -23.89
C ILE A 201 -3.22 1.29 -22.70
N LYS A 202 -2.22 2.15 -22.51
CA LYS A 202 -1.30 2.09 -21.36
C LYS A 202 -1.57 3.24 -20.39
N VAL A 203 -1.68 2.89 -19.12
CA VAL A 203 -1.90 3.82 -18.00
C VAL A 203 -0.77 3.62 -17.01
N ASP A 204 0.01 4.67 -16.76
CA ASP A 204 1.12 4.64 -15.79
C ASP A 204 0.71 5.09 -14.38
N ALA A 205 -0.41 5.82 -14.27
CA ALA A 205 -1.00 6.24 -13.00
C ALA A 205 -2.48 6.61 -13.18
N LEU A 206 -3.34 6.17 -12.27
CA LEU A 206 -4.77 6.51 -12.19
C LEU A 206 -5.04 7.76 -11.34
N THR A 207 -4.32 8.84 -11.62
CA THR A 207 -4.56 10.15 -10.99
C THR A 207 -5.83 10.83 -11.53
N ARG A 208 -6.27 11.89 -10.87
CA ARG A 208 -7.45 12.67 -11.25
C ARG A 208 -7.53 13.00 -12.75
N GLY A 209 -8.66 12.66 -13.37
CA GLY A 209 -8.94 12.94 -14.78
C GLY A 209 -8.48 11.85 -15.76
N LYS A 210 -7.72 10.85 -15.29
CA LYS A 210 -7.23 9.76 -16.14
C LYS A 210 -8.35 8.87 -16.67
N THR A 211 -9.42 8.66 -15.90
CA THR A 211 -10.62 7.96 -16.40
C THR A 211 -11.18 8.63 -17.65
N GLN A 212 -11.26 9.95 -17.66
CA GLN A 212 -11.80 10.71 -18.80
C GLN A 212 -10.86 10.63 -20.02
N GLU A 213 -9.55 10.62 -19.77
CA GLU A 213 -8.55 10.41 -20.81
C GLU A 213 -8.71 9.02 -21.44
N ILE A 214 -8.74 7.95 -20.62
CA ILE A 214 -8.97 6.56 -21.04
C ILE A 214 -10.27 6.44 -21.85
N ALA A 215 -11.36 7.04 -21.38
CA ALA A 215 -12.63 7.08 -22.09
C ALA A 215 -12.52 7.70 -23.50
N GLY A 216 -11.72 8.75 -23.64
CA GLY A 216 -11.41 9.36 -24.94
C GLY A 216 -10.61 8.42 -25.85
N LYS A 217 -9.61 7.73 -25.29
CA LYS A 217 -8.75 6.78 -26.00
C LYS A 217 -9.52 5.56 -26.52
N ILE A 218 -10.42 5.01 -25.71
CA ILE A 218 -11.35 3.95 -26.12
C ILE A 218 -12.14 4.39 -27.36
N LYS A 219 -12.80 5.55 -27.30
CA LYS A 219 -13.62 6.05 -28.42
C LYS A 219 -12.79 6.30 -29.69
N SER A 220 -11.60 6.87 -29.55
CA SER A 220 -10.65 7.12 -30.65
C SER A 220 -10.25 5.81 -31.35
N LEU A 221 -9.90 4.79 -30.57
CA LEU A 221 -9.52 3.48 -31.08
C LEU A 221 -10.70 2.75 -31.73
N GLU A 222 -11.91 2.80 -31.15
CA GLU A 222 -13.11 2.21 -31.77
C GLU A 222 -13.44 2.85 -33.13
N GLN A 223 -13.35 4.19 -33.21
CA GLN A 223 -13.51 4.93 -34.47
C GLN A 223 -12.44 4.54 -35.51
N SER A 224 -11.25 4.20 -35.03
CA SER A 224 -10.13 3.72 -35.86
C SER A 224 -10.23 2.23 -36.21
N GLY A 225 -11.30 1.55 -35.78
CA GLY A 225 -11.59 0.16 -36.16
C GLY A 225 -11.29 -0.89 -35.08
N ALA A 226 -10.94 -0.49 -33.85
CA ALA A 226 -10.68 -1.43 -32.77
C ALA A 226 -11.90 -2.33 -32.51
N LYS A 227 -11.63 -3.62 -32.30
CA LYS A 227 -12.63 -4.66 -32.01
C LYS A 227 -12.45 -5.28 -30.63
N LYS A 228 -11.29 -5.07 -30.01
CA LYS A 228 -10.89 -5.60 -28.70
C LYS A 228 -9.93 -4.61 -28.04
N PHE A 229 -9.76 -4.71 -26.73
CA PHE A 229 -8.87 -3.84 -25.98
C PHE A 229 -7.87 -4.62 -25.14
N ILE A 230 -6.65 -4.10 -25.05
CA ILE A 230 -5.71 -4.41 -23.98
C ILE A 230 -5.56 -3.14 -23.14
N LEU A 231 -5.88 -3.25 -21.85
CA LEU A 231 -5.62 -2.21 -20.86
C LEU A 231 -4.38 -2.60 -20.06
N ASP A 232 -3.28 -1.88 -20.26
CA ASP A 232 -2.01 -2.13 -19.60
C ASP A 232 -1.88 -1.26 -18.35
N LEU A 233 -1.97 -1.92 -17.18
CA LEU A 233 -1.84 -1.34 -15.85
C LEU A 233 -0.55 -1.81 -15.15
N ARG A 234 0.41 -2.36 -15.90
CA ARG A 234 1.72 -2.73 -15.34
C ARG A 234 2.43 -1.49 -14.85
N ASN A 235 2.97 -1.57 -13.63
CA ASN A 235 3.62 -0.47 -12.91
C ASN A 235 2.72 0.73 -12.58
N ASP A 236 1.39 0.58 -12.64
CA ASP A 236 0.46 1.59 -12.13
C ASP A 236 0.22 1.35 -10.62
N SER A 237 0.87 2.14 -9.78
CA SER A 237 0.70 2.13 -8.32
C SER A 237 0.50 3.52 -7.73
N ASP A 238 0.07 4.47 -8.54
CA ASP A 238 -0.23 5.83 -8.10
C ASP A 238 -1.60 6.25 -8.65
N GLY A 239 -2.43 6.88 -7.82
CA GLY A 239 -3.77 7.25 -8.22
C GLY A 239 -4.78 7.29 -7.07
N GLU A 240 -5.99 7.71 -7.41
CA GLU A 240 -7.12 7.80 -6.49
C GLU A 240 -8.03 6.57 -6.71
N GLU A 241 -8.47 5.89 -5.65
CA GLU A 241 -9.33 4.71 -5.78
C GLU A 241 -10.64 5.00 -6.51
N SER A 242 -11.13 6.24 -6.42
CA SER A 242 -12.27 6.72 -7.21
C SER A 242 -12.03 6.72 -8.72
N GLU A 243 -10.80 6.97 -9.18
CA GLU A 243 -10.42 6.87 -10.60
C GLU A 243 -10.35 5.39 -11.03
N GLY A 244 -9.86 4.50 -10.16
CA GLY A 244 -9.92 3.05 -10.39
C GLY A 244 -11.35 2.54 -10.52
N ILE A 245 -12.23 2.94 -9.60
CA ILE A 245 -13.67 2.61 -9.64
C ILE A 245 -14.30 3.12 -10.94
N SER A 246 -14.04 4.38 -11.29
CA SER A 246 -14.62 5.00 -12.48
C SER A 246 -14.10 4.37 -13.77
N THR A 247 -12.81 4.01 -13.81
CA THR A 247 -12.17 3.29 -14.92
C THR A 247 -12.76 1.91 -15.11
N ALA A 248 -12.99 1.14 -14.04
CA ALA A 248 -13.65 -0.16 -14.12
C ALA A 248 -15.08 -0.05 -14.70
N ASN A 249 -15.82 1.00 -14.32
CA ASN A 249 -17.17 1.24 -14.84
C ASN A 249 -17.18 1.56 -16.35
N LEU A 250 -16.07 2.02 -16.96
CA LEU A 250 -16.01 2.20 -18.42
C LEU A 250 -16.24 0.90 -19.19
N PHE A 251 -15.93 -0.24 -18.58
CA PHE A 251 -16.02 -1.57 -19.19
C PHE A 251 -17.16 -2.43 -18.62
N LEU A 252 -17.63 -2.12 -17.41
CA LEU A 252 -18.70 -2.85 -16.71
C LEU A 252 -20.02 -2.12 -16.82
N ASN A 253 -21.07 -2.82 -17.23
CA ASN A 253 -22.44 -2.30 -17.28
C ASN A 253 -23.33 -2.79 -16.12
N HIS A 254 -22.86 -3.75 -15.32
CA HIS A 254 -23.53 -4.24 -14.12
C HIS A 254 -22.51 -4.91 -13.18
N GLY A 255 -22.96 -5.33 -12.00
CA GLY A 255 -22.11 -5.99 -11.01
C GLY A 255 -21.46 -5.03 -10.03
N THR A 256 -20.85 -5.58 -8.98
CA THR A 256 -20.08 -4.81 -8.00
C THR A 256 -18.67 -4.62 -8.55
N ILE A 257 -18.14 -3.41 -8.47
CA ILE A 257 -16.76 -3.08 -8.84
C ILE A 257 -15.84 -3.38 -7.65
N THR A 258 -16.17 -2.82 -6.49
CA THR A 258 -15.46 -3.01 -5.22
C THR A 258 -16.39 -2.62 -4.07
N TYR A 259 -16.00 -2.91 -2.83
CA TYR A 259 -16.63 -2.30 -1.67
C TYR A 259 -15.60 -1.97 -0.59
N LEU A 260 -15.85 -0.87 0.12
CA LEU A 260 -15.05 -0.41 1.24
C LEU A 260 -15.70 -0.84 2.55
N GLN A 261 -14.93 -1.42 3.47
CA GLN A 261 -15.44 -1.81 4.79
C GLN A 261 -14.34 -1.78 5.85
N GLY A 262 -14.72 -1.43 7.08
CA GLY A 262 -13.83 -1.45 8.24
C GLY A 262 -14.60 -1.74 9.53
N GLN A 263 -13.89 -1.78 10.66
CA GLN A 263 -14.52 -2.07 11.96
C GLN A 263 -15.57 -1.02 12.34
N LYS A 264 -15.28 0.26 12.07
CA LYS A 264 -16.19 1.41 12.30
C LYS A 264 -16.59 2.09 11.00
N HIS A 265 -16.12 1.60 9.86
CA HIS A 265 -16.50 2.10 8.55
C HIS A 265 -17.62 1.20 8.01
N PRO A 266 -18.84 1.72 7.82
CA PRO A 266 -19.92 0.92 7.26
C PRO A 266 -19.52 0.39 5.89
N ARG A 267 -20.10 -0.75 5.50
CA ARG A 267 -19.89 -1.30 4.17
C ARG A 267 -20.47 -0.33 3.14
N GLU A 268 -19.62 0.15 2.24
CA GLU A 268 -19.99 1.00 1.11
C GLU A 268 -19.66 0.25 -0.18
N ALA A 269 -20.68 -0.10 -0.96
CA ALA A 269 -20.50 -0.84 -2.20
C ALA A 269 -20.52 0.12 -3.40
N PHE A 270 -19.55 -0.07 -4.30
CA PHE A 270 -19.45 0.66 -5.55
C PHE A 270 -19.86 -0.29 -6.68
N ASN A 271 -21.03 -0.05 -7.26
CA ASN A 271 -21.58 -0.89 -8.33
C ASN A 271 -21.44 -0.19 -9.68
N ALA A 272 -21.30 -0.99 -10.74
CA ALA A 272 -21.25 -0.47 -12.09
C ALA A 272 -22.60 0.12 -12.50
N GLU A 273 -22.57 1.32 -13.08
CA GLU A 273 -23.73 1.97 -13.67
C GLU A 273 -23.73 1.78 -15.19
N PRO A 274 -24.79 1.22 -15.80
CA PRO A 274 -24.85 0.99 -17.24
C PRO A 274 -24.62 2.26 -18.09
N SER A 275 -25.03 3.43 -17.59
CA SER A 275 -24.88 4.72 -18.29
C SER A 275 -23.43 5.21 -18.36
N LYS A 276 -22.53 4.66 -17.54
CA LYS A 276 -21.10 5.00 -17.50
C LYS A 276 -20.23 4.02 -18.30
N ALA A 277 -20.79 2.88 -18.71
CA ALA A 277 -20.12 1.95 -19.60
C ALA A 277 -19.95 2.58 -20.99
N ILE A 278 -18.71 2.57 -21.49
CA ILE A 278 -18.35 3.13 -22.79
C ILE A 278 -18.18 2.04 -23.84
N THR A 279 -17.70 0.85 -23.44
CA THR A 279 -17.49 -0.25 -24.38
C THR A 279 -17.82 -1.62 -23.77
N ILE A 280 -18.40 -2.48 -24.61
CA ILE A 280 -18.62 -3.90 -24.32
C ILE A 280 -17.69 -4.81 -25.13
N LEU A 281 -16.75 -4.24 -25.89
CA LEU A 281 -15.81 -5.02 -26.68
C LEU A 281 -14.91 -5.89 -25.78
N PRO A 282 -14.46 -7.08 -26.24
CA PRO A 282 -13.58 -7.94 -25.46
C PRO A 282 -12.35 -7.19 -24.93
N ILE A 283 -11.96 -7.47 -23.69
CA ILE A 283 -10.84 -6.82 -23.02
C ILE A 283 -9.93 -7.84 -22.32
N ALA A 284 -8.63 -7.59 -22.38
CA ALA A 284 -7.65 -8.17 -21.48
C ALA A 284 -6.94 -7.05 -20.69
N VAL A 285 -6.59 -7.30 -19.43
CA VAL A 285 -5.88 -6.36 -18.57
C VAL A 285 -4.49 -6.92 -18.26
N LEU A 286 -3.43 -6.15 -18.49
CA LEU A 286 -2.07 -6.51 -18.10
C LEU A 286 -1.75 -5.95 -16.72
N VAL A 287 -1.16 -6.77 -15.85
CA VAL A 287 -0.76 -6.39 -14.50
C VAL A 287 0.57 -7.05 -14.11
N ASN A 288 1.28 -6.46 -13.17
CA ASN A 288 2.51 -7.02 -12.60
C ASN A 288 2.66 -6.69 -11.11
N LYS A 289 3.81 -7.01 -10.52
CA LYS A 289 4.11 -6.71 -9.10
C LYS A 289 4.04 -5.22 -8.76
N GLY A 290 4.23 -4.35 -9.75
CA GLY A 290 4.12 -2.89 -9.62
C GLY A 290 2.72 -2.33 -9.83
N THR A 291 1.71 -3.18 -10.06
CA THR A 291 0.31 -2.76 -10.07
C THR A 291 -0.22 -2.70 -8.64
N ALA A 292 -0.72 -1.55 -8.18
CA ALA A 292 -1.24 -1.37 -6.81
C ALA A 292 -2.48 -0.47 -6.73
N GLY A 293 -3.25 -0.55 -5.64
CA GLY A 293 -4.27 0.45 -5.30
C GLY A 293 -5.41 0.55 -6.32
N ALA A 294 -5.58 1.73 -6.90
CA ALA A 294 -6.64 2.00 -7.89
C ALA A 294 -6.60 1.02 -9.08
N ALA A 295 -5.42 0.63 -9.55
CA ALA A 295 -5.26 -0.30 -10.65
C ALA A 295 -5.66 -1.74 -10.25
N GLU A 296 -5.45 -2.13 -8.99
CA GLU A 296 -5.92 -3.42 -8.46
C GLU A 296 -7.44 -3.50 -8.38
N ILE A 297 -8.11 -2.38 -8.08
CA ILE A 297 -9.58 -2.29 -8.14
C ILE A 297 -10.07 -2.58 -9.56
N VAL A 298 -9.44 -1.99 -10.59
CA VAL A 298 -9.80 -2.24 -11.99
C VAL A 298 -9.59 -3.71 -12.34
N ALA A 299 -8.41 -4.27 -12.04
CA ALA A 299 -8.08 -5.66 -12.34
C ALA A 299 -9.05 -6.64 -11.65
N ALA A 300 -9.32 -6.45 -10.36
CA ALA A 300 -10.24 -7.29 -9.59
C ALA A 300 -11.68 -7.19 -10.13
N ALA A 301 -12.14 -5.98 -10.47
CA ALA A 301 -13.48 -5.77 -10.99
C ALA A 301 -13.68 -6.44 -12.36
N ILE A 302 -12.72 -6.33 -13.27
CA ILE A 302 -12.78 -6.97 -14.59
C ILE A 302 -12.74 -8.51 -14.46
N LEU A 303 -11.83 -9.01 -13.63
CA LEU A 303 -11.64 -10.44 -13.38
C LEU A 303 -12.89 -11.08 -12.79
N GLU A 304 -13.37 -10.55 -11.66
CA GLU A 304 -14.37 -11.24 -10.84
C GLU A 304 -15.80 -11.01 -11.33
N ASN A 305 -16.04 -10.01 -12.18
CA ASN A 305 -17.29 -9.90 -12.95
C ASN A 305 -17.24 -10.70 -14.27
N ALA A 306 -16.19 -11.50 -14.51
CA ALA A 306 -15.98 -12.25 -15.74
C ALA A 306 -16.08 -11.39 -17.01
N ARG A 307 -15.61 -10.14 -16.93
CA ARG A 307 -15.70 -9.16 -18.02
C ARG A 307 -14.56 -9.28 -19.02
N GLY A 308 -13.41 -9.75 -18.57
CA GLY A 308 -12.20 -9.91 -19.37
C GLY A 308 -11.13 -10.66 -18.60
N ASP A 309 -10.08 -11.07 -19.31
CA ASP A 309 -8.96 -11.77 -18.70
C ASP A 309 -7.96 -10.81 -18.06
N VAL A 310 -7.37 -11.23 -16.95
CA VAL A 310 -6.21 -10.55 -16.35
C VAL A 310 -4.98 -11.40 -16.60
N VAL A 311 -3.92 -10.80 -17.13
CA VAL A 311 -2.70 -11.48 -17.59
C VAL A 311 -1.47 -10.82 -16.99
N GLY A 312 -0.49 -11.62 -16.56
CA GLY A 312 0.79 -11.15 -16.05
C GLY A 312 1.13 -11.73 -14.69
N GLU A 313 1.57 -10.92 -13.74
CA GLU A 313 1.96 -11.38 -12.39
C GLU A 313 0.99 -10.94 -11.30
N LYS A 314 1.09 -11.58 -10.13
CA LYS A 314 0.35 -11.15 -8.94
C LYS A 314 0.69 -9.68 -8.62
N THR A 315 -0.35 -8.89 -8.36
CA THR A 315 -0.22 -7.45 -8.04
C THR A 315 0.33 -7.21 -6.64
N PHE A 316 0.55 -5.94 -6.29
CA PHE A 316 1.21 -5.58 -5.03
C PHE A 316 0.38 -5.91 -3.78
N GLY A 317 -0.90 -5.51 -3.74
CA GLY A 317 -1.80 -5.68 -2.61
C GLY A 317 -1.89 -4.46 -1.70
N ASP A 318 -2.08 -3.26 -2.25
CA ASP A 318 -2.36 -2.04 -1.50
C ASP A 318 -3.85 -1.67 -1.66
N GLY A 319 -4.56 -1.60 -0.55
CA GLY A 319 -6.01 -1.40 -0.60
C GLY A 319 -6.62 -1.03 0.73
N SER A 320 -5.89 -0.27 1.54
CA SER A 320 -6.36 0.23 2.83
C SER A 320 -6.51 1.74 2.82
N VAL A 321 -7.49 2.24 3.59
CA VAL A 321 -7.73 3.67 3.78
C VAL A 321 -7.19 4.07 5.14
N GLN A 322 -6.26 5.01 5.16
CA GLN A 322 -5.68 5.52 6.40
C GLN A 322 -6.41 6.77 6.90
N LYS A 323 -6.39 6.96 8.22
CA LYS A 323 -6.84 8.16 8.90
C LYS A 323 -5.75 8.66 9.83
N THR A 324 -5.41 9.94 9.73
CA THR A 324 -4.57 10.62 10.72
C THR A 324 -5.40 11.02 11.94
N ILE A 325 -4.91 10.71 13.13
CA ILE A 325 -5.54 10.97 14.42
C ILE A 325 -4.51 11.72 15.28
N ASP A 326 -4.81 12.98 15.59
CA ASP A 326 -3.98 13.80 16.47
C ASP A 326 -4.10 13.33 17.92
N LEU A 327 -2.98 13.28 18.62
CA LEU A 327 -2.92 12.93 20.04
C LEU A 327 -2.69 14.17 20.92
N PRO A 328 -3.11 14.14 22.21
CA PRO A 328 -3.05 15.31 23.08
C PRO A 328 -1.64 15.86 23.35
N ASP A 329 -0.61 15.03 23.25
CA ASP A 329 0.80 15.39 23.43
C ASP A 329 1.43 15.99 22.16
N GLY A 330 0.65 16.12 21.07
CA GLY A 330 1.10 16.64 19.79
C GLY A 330 1.65 15.58 18.84
N SER A 331 1.72 14.31 19.26
CA SER A 331 2.02 13.17 18.38
C SER A 331 0.80 12.82 17.50
N ALA A 332 0.97 11.88 16.57
CA ALA A 332 -0.13 11.41 15.74
C ALA A 332 -0.08 9.91 15.46
N LEU A 333 -1.26 9.35 15.26
CA LEU A 333 -1.45 8.01 14.74
C LEU A 333 -2.00 8.10 13.31
N ILE A 334 -1.31 7.49 12.36
CA ILE A 334 -1.85 7.17 11.04
C ILE A 334 -2.33 5.72 11.13
N LEU A 335 -3.62 5.47 10.91
CA LEU A 335 -4.20 4.15 11.12
C LEU A 335 -5.05 3.73 9.92
N SER A 336 -4.86 2.51 9.44
CA SER A 336 -5.78 1.87 8.50
C SER A 336 -7.15 1.66 9.15
N VAL A 337 -8.19 2.35 8.66
CA VAL A 337 -9.55 2.32 9.23
C VAL A 337 -10.55 1.52 8.39
N ALA A 338 -10.22 1.27 7.12
CA ALA A 338 -11.03 0.47 6.20
C ALA A 338 -10.14 -0.18 5.14
N LYS A 339 -10.67 -1.22 4.48
CA LYS A 339 -10.04 -1.90 3.35
C LYS A 339 -11.00 -1.99 2.18
N TYR A 340 -10.48 -1.88 0.96
CA TYR A 340 -11.20 -2.25 -0.25
C TYR A 340 -11.21 -3.77 -0.42
N TYR A 341 -12.36 -4.27 -0.85
CA TYR A 341 -12.60 -5.69 -1.09
C TYR A 341 -13.06 -5.89 -2.53
N SER A 342 -12.54 -6.92 -3.16
CA SER A 342 -12.97 -7.36 -4.48
C SER A 342 -14.45 -7.83 -4.46
N PRO A 343 -15.09 -7.95 -5.64
CA PRO A 343 -16.50 -8.38 -5.73
C PRO A 343 -16.83 -9.69 -4.99
N SER A 344 -15.91 -10.64 -4.98
CA SER A 344 -16.00 -11.93 -4.28
C SER A 344 -15.75 -11.86 -2.77
N GLY A 345 -15.35 -10.69 -2.26
CA GLY A 345 -15.17 -10.41 -0.85
C GLY A 345 -13.77 -10.66 -0.31
N LYS A 346 -12.75 -10.72 -1.17
CA LYS A 346 -11.34 -10.75 -0.75
C LYS A 346 -10.84 -9.33 -0.52
N ALA A 347 -10.20 -9.07 0.61
CA ALA A 347 -9.53 -7.78 0.83
C ALA A 347 -8.38 -7.63 -0.17
N ILE A 348 -8.26 -6.49 -0.84
CA ILE A 348 -7.15 -6.24 -1.79
C ILE A 348 -5.83 -6.11 -1.02
N GLN A 349 -5.87 -5.38 0.11
CA GLN A 349 -4.74 -5.25 1.03
C GLN A 349 -4.17 -6.62 1.42
N ASP A 350 -2.86 -6.80 1.20
CA ASP A 350 -2.06 -8.00 1.48
C ASP A 350 -2.40 -9.25 0.65
N ALA A 351 -3.64 -9.42 0.18
CA ALA A 351 -4.02 -10.56 -0.65
C ALA A 351 -3.64 -10.38 -2.12
N SER A 352 -3.65 -9.14 -2.60
CA SER A 352 -3.45 -8.73 -3.99
C SER A 352 -4.44 -9.39 -4.98
N VAL A 353 -4.34 -9.02 -6.25
CA VAL A 353 -5.07 -9.64 -7.36
C VAL A 353 -4.16 -10.66 -8.03
N THR A 354 -4.66 -11.90 -8.17
CA THR A 354 -3.96 -12.95 -8.91
C THR A 354 -4.55 -13.03 -10.32
N PRO A 355 -3.75 -12.84 -11.38
CA PRO A 355 -4.21 -12.93 -12.76
C PRO A 355 -4.84 -14.29 -13.09
N THR A 356 -5.78 -14.30 -14.04
CA THR A 356 -6.29 -15.55 -14.63
C THR A 356 -5.16 -16.34 -15.29
N LEU A 357 -4.24 -15.62 -15.94
CA LEU A 357 -3.13 -16.19 -16.70
C LEU A 357 -1.82 -15.62 -16.17
N VAL A 358 -1.15 -16.42 -15.34
CA VAL A 358 0.13 -16.04 -14.77
C VAL A 358 1.22 -16.20 -15.82
N VAL A 359 1.89 -15.10 -16.15
CA VAL A 359 3.02 -15.02 -17.06
C VAL A 359 4.09 -14.18 -16.38
N ALA A 360 5.19 -14.82 -15.99
CA ALA A 360 6.32 -14.13 -15.39
C ALA A 360 6.95 -13.18 -16.40
N ASP A 361 7.45 -12.04 -15.91
CA ASP A 361 8.31 -11.20 -16.74
C ASP A 361 9.62 -11.94 -17.01
N ALA A 362 10.12 -11.84 -18.25
CA ALA A 362 11.39 -12.43 -18.64
C ALA A 362 12.56 -11.84 -17.81
N GLU A 363 12.43 -10.60 -17.34
CA GLU A 363 13.41 -9.93 -16.49
C GLU A 363 13.41 -10.46 -15.03
N ASP A 364 12.25 -10.94 -14.55
CA ASP A 364 12.03 -11.45 -13.19
C ASP A 364 12.24 -12.95 -13.02
N SER A 365 12.51 -13.68 -14.10
CA SER A 365 12.75 -15.13 -14.08
C SER A 365 14.08 -15.51 -13.43
N VAL A 366 14.13 -15.47 -12.10
CA VAL A 366 15.19 -16.08 -11.28
C VAL A 366 14.57 -17.31 -10.60
N GLY A 367 14.79 -18.49 -11.18
CA GLY A 367 14.57 -19.75 -10.48
C GLY A 367 15.64 -19.94 -9.39
N PRO A 368 15.38 -20.76 -8.36
CA PRO A 368 16.45 -21.18 -7.47
C PRO A 368 17.47 -21.97 -8.31
N GLU A 369 18.68 -21.44 -8.46
CA GLU A 369 19.80 -22.23 -8.95
C GLU A 369 20.19 -23.17 -7.81
N ASP A 370 19.83 -24.45 -7.96
CA ASP A 370 20.38 -25.52 -7.15
C ASP A 370 21.92 -25.51 -7.26
N ASP A 371 22.57 -25.72 -6.12
CA ASP A 371 24.01 -25.57 -5.86
C ASP A 371 24.98 -26.30 -6.82
N GLU A 372 26.22 -25.80 -6.80
CA GLU A 372 27.48 -26.41 -7.26
C GLU A 372 27.85 -26.28 -8.75
N GLN A 373 28.64 -25.24 -9.11
CA GLN A 373 30.00 -25.41 -9.66
C GLN A 373 30.75 -24.10 -9.93
N GLU A 374 32.06 -24.21 -9.74
CA GLU A 374 33.18 -23.26 -9.78
C GLU A 374 33.16 -22.08 -10.78
N THR A 375 33.70 -20.98 -10.26
CA THR A 375 34.22 -19.75 -10.88
C THR A 375 34.62 -19.82 -12.36
N THR A 376 33.96 -19.03 -13.20
CA THR A 376 34.60 -18.30 -14.32
C THR A 376 33.84 -16.99 -14.60
N PRO A 377 34.51 -15.87 -14.92
CA PRO A 377 33.82 -14.62 -15.22
C PRO A 377 33.15 -14.73 -16.59
N GLN A 378 31.81 -14.69 -16.64
CA GLN A 378 31.10 -14.56 -17.91
C GLN A 378 31.23 -13.13 -18.46
N PRO A 379 31.44 -12.96 -19.78
CA PRO A 379 31.52 -11.64 -20.40
C PRO A 379 30.15 -10.97 -20.43
N GLU A 380 30.17 -9.64 -20.35
CA GLU A 380 29.02 -8.72 -20.41
C GLU A 380 27.87 -9.25 -21.28
N ALA A 381 26.73 -9.47 -20.63
CA ALA A 381 25.51 -9.92 -21.29
C ALA A 381 25.08 -8.89 -22.34
N LYS A 382 25.12 -9.29 -23.61
CA LYS A 382 24.46 -8.57 -24.71
C LYS A 382 22.97 -8.39 -24.38
N PRO A 383 22.34 -7.28 -24.78
CA PRO A 383 20.91 -7.06 -24.54
C PRO A 383 20.12 -8.18 -25.24
N LYS A 384 19.46 -9.03 -24.45
CA LYS A 384 18.49 -9.99 -24.98
C LYS A 384 17.33 -9.18 -25.54
N ASN A 385 16.97 -9.47 -26.78
CA ASN A 385 15.77 -8.96 -27.44
C ASN A 385 14.56 -9.45 -26.62
N THR A 386 14.08 -8.64 -25.68
CA THR A 386 13.00 -8.99 -24.74
C THR A 386 11.67 -8.92 -25.48
N GLN A 387 11.20 -10.07 -25.95
CA GLN A 387 9.83 -10.23 -26.41
C GLN A 387 8.90 -10.07 -25.19
N ASP A 388 7.93 -9.14 -25.25
CA ASP A 388 6.95 -8.93 -24.18
C ASP A 388 5.96 -10.11 -24.16
N ASP A 389 6.30 -11.15 -23.40
CA ASP A 389 5.53 -12.39 -23.31
C ASP A 389 4.14 -12.19 -22.70
N GLN A 390 4.00 -11.22 -21.78
CA GLN A 390 2.71 -10.88 -21.18
C GLN A 390 1.77 -10.24 -22.22
N LEU A 391 2.27 -9.27 -22.99
CA LEU A 391 1.50 -8.66 -24.07
C LEU A 391 1.14 -9.69 -25.15
N LYS A 392 2.09 -10.52 -25.57
CA LYS A 392 1.84 -11.61 -26.52
C LYS A 392 0.73 -12.53 -26.00
N LYS A 393 0.78 -12.89 -24.72
CA LYS A 393 -0.25 -13.77 -24.14
C LYS A 393 -1.62 -13.11 -24.12
N ALA A 394 -1.72 -11.83 -23.78
CA ALA A 394 -2.99 -11.10 -23.85
C ALA A 394 -3.55 -11.04 -25.28
N VAL A 395 -2.70 -10.87 -26.30
CA VAL A 395 -3.11 -10.93 -27.71
C VAL A 395 -3.67 -12.32 -28.07
N GLU A 396 -2.96 -13.40 -27.72
CA GLU A 396 -3.41 -14.78 -27.98
C GLU A 396 -4.79 -15.06 -27.35
N VAL A 397 -4.98 -14.62 -26.12
CA VAL A 397 -6.23 -14.80 -25.36
C VAL A 397 -7.37 -14.04 -26.02
N LEU A 398 -7.14 -12.80 -26.41
CA LEU A 398 -8.15 -12.03 -27.13
C LEU A 398 -8.49 -12.67 -28.47
N GLN A 399 -7.53 -13.28 -29.17
CA GLN A 399 -7.76 -13.99 -30.43
C GLN A 399 -8.57 -15.29 -30.24
N SER A 400 -8.36 -16.04 -29.16
CA SER A 400 -9.08 -17.29 -28.90
C SER A 400 -10.57 -17.09 -28.57
N HIS A 401 -10.95 -15.91 -28.08
CA HIS A 401 -12.33 -15.55 -27.77
C HIS A 401 -13.19 -15.15 -29.00
N ASN A 402 -12.77 -15.51 -30.21
CA ASN A 402 -13.54 -15.32 -31.46
C ASN A 402 -14.68 -16.36 -31.64
N GLY A 403 -15.35 -16.77 -30.55
CA GLY A 403 -16.41 -17.79 -30.53
C GLY A 403 -17.79 -17.22 -30.26
#